data_AF-A0A2V8B6D3-F1
#
_entry.id   AF-A0A2V8B6D3-F1
#
_cell.length_a   1.000
_cell.length_b   1.000
_cell.length_c   1.000
_cell.angle_alpha   90.00
_cell.angle_beta   90.00
_cell.angle_gamma   90.00
#
_symmetry.space_group_name_H-M   'P 1'
#
loop_
_entity.id
_entity.type
_entity.pdbx_description
1 polymer ?
#
loop_
_entity_poly.entity_id
_entity_poly.type
_entity_poly.pdbx_seq_one_letter_code
_entity_poly.pdbx_strand_id
1 'polypeptide(L)'
;MSRWDVIIGCIITDVVAFFIVVACGATLYTRGVREIKDAADAAVALAPLAGRFASVLFAIGLLNAALLSAAILPLATAYNVAEGLGFESGLNKKFSEAPIFYWLYTSLVVVGAGFVLIPRLPLIKVIIVSQVANGVLIPFVLFFMLRLINREDLMGTYRNSRVANVIAWSTSAVMIALTIALVWTSIAG
;
A
#
# COMPACT_ATOMS: atom_id res chain seq x y z
N MET A 1 9.19 -6.20 21.09
CA MET A 1 8.59 -7.19 20.17
C MET A 1 8.16 -6.53 18.86
N SER A 2 7.36 -5.46 18.90
CA SER A 2 6.81 -4.80 17.70
C SER A 2 7.86 -4.27 16.70
N ARG A 3 9.03 -3.81 17.16
CA ARG A 3 10.11 -3.36 16.25
C ARG A 3 10.67 -4.49 15.39
N TRP A 4 10.82 -5.68 15.98
CA TRP A 4 11.32 -6.86 15.27
C TRP A 4 10.30 -7.38 14.26
N ASP A 5 9.02 -7.34 14.63
CA ASP A 5 7.92 -7.70 13.75
C ASP A 5 7.89 -6.83 12.48
N VAL A 6 8.00 -5.50 12.65
CA VAL A 6 8.09 -4.56 11.52
C VAL A 6 9.34 -4.81 10.67
N ILE A 7 10.51 -5.00 11.29
CA ILE A 7 11.77 -5.20 10.55
C ILE A 7 11.70 -6.48 9.70
N ILE A 8 11.26 -7.59 10.31
CA ILE A 8 11.15 -8.88 9.61
C ILE A 8 10.10 -8.79 8.50
N GLY A 9 8.95 -8.15 8.78
CA GLY A 9 7.90 -7.93 7.79
C GLY A 9 8.38 -7.12 6.59
N CYS A 10 9.10 -6.02 6.81
CA CYS A 10 9.68 -5.20 5.74
C CYS A 10 10.68 -6.01 4.90
N ILE A 11 11.62 -6.73 5.54
CA ILE A 11 12.62 -7.53 4.83
C ILE A 11 11.95 -8.59 3.94
N ILE A 12 10.97 -9.32 4.46
CA ILE A 12 10.24 -10.33 3.68
C ILE A 12 9.53 -9.68 2.49
N THR A 13 8.89 -8.53 2.71
CA THR A 13 8.18 -7.80 1.64
C THR A 13 9.14 -7.34 0.54
N ASP A 14 10.31 -6.81 0.90
CA ASP A 14 11.32 -6.36 -0.06
C ASP A 14 11.92 -7.53 -0.85
N VAL A 15 12.17 -8.67 -0.20
CA VAL A 15 12.65 -9.89 -0.87
C VAL A 15 11.61 -10.38 -1.88
N VAL A 16 10.33 -10.45 -1.49
CA VAL A 16 9.26 -10.85 -2.40
C VAL A 16 9.14 -9.87 -3.57
N ALA A 17 9.17 -8.56 -3.31
CA ALA A 17 9.12 -7.53 -4.34
C ALA A 17 10.29 -7.65 -5.34
N PHE A 18 11.51 -7.89 -4.84
CA PHE A 18 12.69 -8.11 -5.66
C PHE A 18 12.51 -9.31 -6.61
N PHE A 19 12.03 -10.44 -6.09
CA PHE A 19 11.76 -11.61 -6.93
C PHE A 19 10.68 -11.36 -7.98
N ILE A 20 9.62 -10.59 -7.66
CA ILE A 20 8.59 -10.22 -8.64
C ILE A 20 9.22 -9.39 -9.77
N VAL A 21 10.03 -8.38 -9.44
CA VAL A 21 10.70 -7.53 -10.45
C VAL A 21 11.62 -8.35 -11.35
N VAL A 22 12.44 -9.24 -10.77
CA VAL A 22 13.33 -10.12 -11.53
C VAL A 22 12.54 -11.09 -12.41
N ALA A 23 11.48 -11.71 -11.90
CA ALA A 23 10.66 -12.64 -12.66
C ALA A 23 9.93 -11.95 -13.82
N CYS A 24 9.35 -10.76 -13.60
CA CYS A 24 8.76 -9.94 -14.65
C CYS A 24 9.81 -9.49 -15.68
N GLY A 25 11.00 -9.10 -15.23
CA GLY A 25 12.11 -8.75 -16.12
C GLY A 25 12.57 -9.92 -16.99
N ALA A 26 12.73 -11.12 -16.42
CA ALA A 26 13.16 -12.30 -17.16
C ALA A 26 12.11 -12.83 -18.14
N THR A 27 10.82 -12.62 -17.88
CA THR A 27 9.70 -13.16 -18.69
C THR A 27 9.10 -12.18 -19.67
N LEU A 28 8.77 -10.99 -19.20
CA LEU A 28 7.93 -10.04 -19.91
C LEU A 28 8.76 -9.19 -20.86
N TYR A 29 9.94 -8.76 -20.40
CA TYR A 29 10.89 -7.99 -21.20
C TYR A 29 11.44 -8.80 -22.38
N THR A 30 11.77 -10.07 -22.15
CA THR A 30 12.30 -10.99 -23.18
C THR A 30 11.27 -11.36 -24.25
N ARG A 31 9.97 -11.23 -23.95
CA ARG A 31 8.87 -11.55 -24.87
C ARG A 31 8.28 -10.33 -25.59
N GLY A 32 8.81 -9.13 -25.35
CA GLY A 32 8.32 -7.90 -25.98
C GLY A 32 6.92 -7.48 -25.55
N VAL A 33 6.36 -8.08 -24.49
CA VAL A 33 5.06 -7.68 -23.93
C VAL A 33 5.30 -6.42 -23.09
N ARG A 34 5.04 -5.25 -23.68
CA ARG A 34 5.24 -3.96 -23.04
C ARG A 34 4.02 -3.44 -22.28
N GLU A 35 2.85 -4.07 -22.47
CA GLU A 35 1.61 -3.65 -21.83
C GLU A 35 1.01 -4.81 -21.02
N ILE A 36 0.97 -4.65 -19.70
CA ILE A 36 0.17 -5.47 -18.80
C ILE A 36 -1.18 -4.76 -18.63
N LYS A 37 -2.27 -5.38 -19.08
CA LYS A 37 -3.61 -4.78 -18.95
C LYS A 37 -4.32 -5.29 -17.70
N ASP A 38 -3.99 -6.50 -17.27
CA ASP A 38 -4.57 -7.14 -16.10
C ASP A 38 -3.55 -7.96 -15.29
N ALA A 39 -3.85 -8.23 -14.03
CA ALA A 39 -3.05 -9.12 -13.19
C ALA A 39 -3.07 -10.57 -13.69
N ALA A 40 -4.11 -10.97 -14.43
CA ALA A 40 -4.16 -12.24 -15.14
C ALA A 40 -3.05 -12.36 -16.20
N ASP A 41 -2.73 -11.26 -16.91
CA ASP A 41 -1.67 -11.24 -17.91
C ASP A 41 -0.29 -11.49 -17.26
N ALA A 42 -0.09 -10.96 -16.04
CA ALA A 42 1.11 -11.21 -15.26
C ALA A 42 1.24 -12.70 -14.86
N ALA A 43 0.14 -13.32 -14.42
CA ALA A 43 0.12 -14.74 -14.05
C ALA A 43 0.44 -15.67 -15.24
N VAL A 44 -0.06 -15.36 -16.44
CA VAL A 44 0.22 -16.12 -17.67
C VAL A 44 1.65 -15.86 -18.15
N ALA A 45 2.16 -14.64 -17.99
CA ALA A 45 3.55 -14.30 -18.33
C ALA A 45 4.58 -15.05 -17.47
N LEU A 46 4.22 -15.48 -16.26
CA LEU A 46 5.04 -16.28 -15.35
C LEU A 46 5.08 -17.79 -15.69
N ALA A 47 4.06 -18.32 -16.37
CA ALA A 47 3.99 -19.73 -16.79
C ALA A 47 5.23 -20.28 -17.55
N PRO A 48 5.89 -19.54 -18.46
CA PRO A 48 7.05 -20.04 -19.21
C PRO A 48 8.38 -20.10 -18.43
N LEU A 49 8.55 -19.36 -17.34
CA LEU A 49 9.82 -19.33 -16.59
C LEU A 49 9.92 -20.49 -15.60
N ALA A 50 8.80 -20.86 -14.99
CA ALA A 50 8.73 -21.81 -13.89
C ALA A 50 7.64 -22.88 -14.08
N GLY A 51 7.07 -22.98 -15.28
CA GLY A 51 6.05 -23.97 -15.64
C GLY A 51 4.62 -23.61 -15.21
N ARG A 52 3.67 -24.47 -15.57
CA ARG A 52 2.23 -24.26 -15.29
C ARG A 52 1.91 -24.20 -13.79
N PHE A 53 2.70 -24.89 -12.96
CA PHE A 53 2.54 -24.86 -11.50
C PHE A 53 2.82 -23.50 -10.88
N ALA A 54 3.82 -22.76 -11.38
CA ALA A 54 4.15 -21.43 -10.86
C ALA A 54 3.06 -20.40 -11.15
N SER A 55 2.43 -20.47 -12.33
CA SER A 55 1.29 -19.61 -12.68
C SER A 55 0.09 -19.85 -11.74
N VAL A 56 -0.21 -21.11 -11.41
CA VAL A 56 -1.27 -21.46 -10.46
C VAL A 56 -0.93 -20.99 -9.04
N LEU A 57 0.31 -21.20 -8.60
CA LEU A 57 0.76 -20.76 -7.27
C LEU A 57 0.69 -19.22 -7.16
N PHE A 58 1.10 -18.50 -8.21
CA PHE A 58 0.97 -17.04 -8.27
C PHE A 58 -0.50 -16.60 -8.24
N ALA A 59 -1.38 -17.24 -9.00
CA ALA A 59 -2.81 -16.92 -8.99
C ALA A 59 -3.44 -17.13 -7.60
N ILE A 60 -3.10 -18.22 -6.90
CA ILE A 60 -3.58 -18.48 -5.54
C ILE A 60 -3.01 -17.45 -4.56
N GLY A 61 -1.71 -17.14 -4.65
CA GLY A 61 -1.06 -16.15 -3.79
C GLY A 61 -1.63 -14.74 -3.99
N LEU A 62 -1.80 -14.33 -5.24
CA LEU A 62 -2.40 -13.06 -5.61
C LEU A 62 -3.85 -12.96 -5.12
N LEU A 63 -4.64 -14.03 -5.29
CA LEU A 63 -6.02 -14.08 -4.78
C LEU A 63 -6.06 -13.93 -3.25
N ASN A 64 -5.20 -14.66 -2.54
CA ASN A 64 -5.12 -14.58 -1.09
C ASN A 64 -4.72 -13.17 -0.61
N ALA A 65 -3.69 -12.58 -1.22
CA ALA A 65 -3.26 -11.22 -0.93
C ALA A 65 -4.36 -10.19 -1.21
N ALA A 66 -5.08 -10.33 -2.33
CA ALA A 66 -6.19 -9.45 -2.68
C ALA A 66 -7.34 -9.54 -1.68
N LEU A 67 -7.74 -10.76 -1.27
CA LEU A 67 -8.79 -10.97 -0.28
C LEU A 67 -8.41 -10.39 1.09
N LEU A 68 -7.16 -10.62 1.53
CA LEU A 68 -6.68 -10.11 2.81
C LEU A 68 -6.63 -8.57 2.80
N SER A 69 -6.14 -7.98 1.72
CA SER A 69 -6.11 -6.53 1.53
C SER A 69 -7.52 -5.94 1.51
N ALA A 70 -8.46 -6.56 0.77
CA ALA A 70 -9.85 -6.12 0.70
C ALA A 70 -10.57 -6.15 2.05
N ALA A 71 -10.16 -7.03 2.98
CA ALA A 71 -10.71 -7.05 4.33
C ALA A 71 -10.04 -6.02 5.26
N ILE A 72 -8.70 -5.94 5.24
CA ILE A 72 -7.92 -5.14 6.19
C ILE A 72 -7.97 -3.64 5.86
N LEU A 73 -7.87 -3.25 4.58
CA LEU A 73 -7.81 -1.82 4.21
C LEU A 73 -9.09 -1.05 4.60
N PRO A 74 -10.29 -1.51 4.23
CA PRO A 74 -11.52 -0.79 4.60
C PRO A 74 -11.71 -0.77 6.12
N LEU A 75 -11.30 -1.83 6.81
CA LEU A 75 -11.37 -1.91 8.27
C LEU A 75 -10.48 -0.86 8.94
N ALA A 76 -9.18 -0.82 8.57
CA ALA A 76 -8.24 0.16 9.09
C ALA A 76 -8.65 1.59 8.74
N THR A 77 -9.14 1.81 7.50
CA THR A 77 -9.62 3.13 7.07
C THR A 77 -10.82 3.58 7.87
N ALA A 78 -11.82 2.71 8.06
CA ALA A 78 -12.99 3.03 8.85
C ALA A 78 -12.64 3.32 10.30
N TYR A 79 -11.67 2.60 10.87
CA TYR A 79 -11.21 2.82 12.22
C TYR A 79 -10.54 4.20 12.36
N ASN A 80 -9.59 4.52 11.49
CA ASN A 80 -8.88 5.81 11.49
C ASN A 80 -9.83 7.00 11.27
N VAL A 81 -10.82 6.87 10.38
CA VAL A 81 -11.78 7.95 10.10
C VAL A 81 -12.75 8.13 11.26
N ALA A 82 -13.26 7.03 11.84
CA ALA A 82 -14.18 7.11 12.96
C ALA A 82 -13.49 7.65 14.24
N GLU A 83 -12.25 7.24 14.50
CA GLU A 83 -11.42 7.78 15.58
C GLU A 83 -11.10 9.27 15.36
N GLY A 84 -10.70 9.66 14.13
CA GLY A 84 -10.38 11.04 13.78
C GLY A 84 -11.58 12.00 13.84
N LEU A 85 -12.80 11.50 13.66
CA LEU A 85 -14.03 12.28 13.79
C LEU A 85 -14.64 12.23 15.20
N GLY A 86 -13.99 11.53 16.15
CA GLY A 86 -14.45 11.42 17.54
C GLY A 86 -15.67 10.51 17.74
N PHE A 87 -15.97 9.65 16.78
CA PHE A 87 -17.06 8.69 16.86
C PHE A 87 -16.62 7.39 17.55
N GLU A 88 -17.54 6.73 18.26
CA GLU A 88 -17.26 5.46 18.91
C GLU A 88 -16.84 4.40 17.87
N SER A 89 -15.62 3.88 18.03
CA SER A 89 -14.96 2.99 17.07
C SER A 89 -14.57 1.69 17.75
N GLY A 90 -14.87 0.53 17.14
CA GLY A 90 -14.45 -0.76 17.69
C GLY A 90 -15.16 -1.96 17.06
N LEU A 91 -14.38 -2.96 16.63
CA LEU A 91 -14.89 -4.28 16.22
C LEU A 91 -15.61 -5.03 17.36
N ASN A 92 -15.33 -4.64 18.62
CA ASN A 92 -15.98 -5.16 19.82
C ASN A 92 -17.33 -4.46 20.13
N LYS A 93 -17.74 -3.45 19.36
CA LYS A 93 -19.04 -2.79 19.52
C LYS A 93 -20.07 -3.35 18.54
N LYS A 94 -21.32 -3.50 19.00
CA LYS A 94 -22.42 -4.06 18.20
C LYS A 94 -22.72 -3.13 17.01
N PHE A 95 -23.30 -3.69 15.95
CA PHE A 95 -23.80 -2.96 14.76
C PHE A 95 -24.69 -1.74 15.11
N SER A 96 -25.33 -1.76 16.29
CA SER A 96 -26.17 -0.69 16.81
C SER A 96 -25.42 0.44 17.53
N GLU A 97 -24.16 0.25 17.92
CA GLU A 97 -23.36 1.22 18.70
C GLU A 97 -22.40 2.02 17.82
N ALA A 98 -22.00 1.47 16.66
CA ALA A 98 -21.14 2.16 15.68
C ALA A 98 -21.74 2.11 14.26
N PRO A 99 -22.96 2.65 14.04
CA PRO A 99 -23.61 2.60 12.73
C PRO A 99 -22.78 3.30 11.65
N ILE A 100 -22.08 4.39 12.00
CA ILE A 100 -21.22 5.15 11.09
C ILE A 100 -20.02 4.30 10.62
N PHE A 101 -19.42 3.50 11.51
CA PHE A 101 -18.29 2.62 11.17
C PHE A 101 -18.68 1.55 10.15
N TYR A 102 -19.79 0.85 10.40
CA TYR A 102 -20.28 -0.18 9.50
C TYR A 102 -20.77 0.41 8.17
N TRP A 103 -21.43 1.58 8.20
CA TRP A 103 -21.84 2.25 6.97
C TRP A 103 -20.65 2.71 6.13
N LEU A 104 -19.60 3.25 6.77
CA LEU A 104 -18.36 3.62 6.08
C LEU A 104 -17.67 2.40 5.49
N TYR A 105 -17.53 1.31 6.27
CA TYR A 105 -16.93 0.05 5.83
C TYR A 105 -17.70 -0.55 4.64
N THR A 106 -19.02 -0.71 4.76
CA THR A 106 -19.87 -1.24 3.69
C THR A 106 -19.82 -0.33 2.46
N SER A 107 -19.86 0.99 2.63
CA SER A 107 -19.73 1.95 1.52
C SER A 107 -18.38 1.82 0.81
N LEU A 108 -17.26 1.74 1.55
CA LEU A 108 -15.92 1.51 0.98
C LEU A 108 -15.86 0.22 0.15
N VAL A 109 -16.44 -0.87 0.65
CA VAL A 109 -16.48 -2.16 -0.07
C VAL A 109 -17.39 -2.09 -1.30
N VAL A 110 -18.59 -1.51 -1.18
CA VAL A 110 -19.55 -1.40 -2.29
C VAL A 110 -19.04 -0.47 -3.39
N VAL A 111 -18.47 0.68 -3.02
CA VAL A 111 -17.85 1.61 -3.98
C VAL A 111 -16.65 0.96 -4.65
N GLY A 112 -15.78 0.28 -3.89
CA GLY A 112 -14.65 -0.46 -4.45
C GLY A 112 -15.09 -1.54 -5.44
N ALA A 113 -16.07 -2.36 -5.06
CA ALA A 113 -16.64 -3.40 -5.92
C ALA A 113 -17.33 -2.81 -7.16
N GLY A 114 -18.06 -1.70 -7.00
CA GLY A 114 -18.70 -0.98 -8.09
C GLY A 114 -17.68 -0.42 -9.08
N PHE A 115 -16.54 0.10 -8.58
CA PHE A 115 -15.46 0.62 -9.42
C PHE A 115 -14.81 -0.50 -10.25
N VAL A 116 -14.64 -1.70 -9.68
CA VAL A 116 -14.08 -2.86 -10.39
C VAL A 116 -15.04 -3.41 -11.44
N LEU A 117 -16.35 -3.30 -11.23
CA LEU A 117 -17.36 -3.83 -12.16
C LEU A 117 -17.54 -2.99 -13.43
N ILE A 118 -16.96 -1.78 -13.50
CA ILE A 118 -17.05 -0.93 -14.69
C ILE A 118 -16.24 -1.57 -15.84
N PRO A 119 -16.89 -1.99 -16.94
CA PRO A 119 -16.20 -2.65 -18.04
C PRO A 119 -15.18 -1.71 -18.69
N ARG A 120 -14.00 -2.25 -19.03
CA ARG A 120 -12.91 -1.55 -19.75
C ARG A 120 -12.20 -0.43 -18.97
N LEU A 121 -12.38 -0.32 -17.65
CA LEU A 121 -11.47 0.54 -16.88
C LEU A 121 -10.04 -0.02 -16.97
N PRO A 122 -9.03 0.82 -17.26
CA PRO A 122 -7.64 0.39 -17.20
C PRO A 122 -7.23 0.23 -15.72
N LEU A 123 -7.58 -0.90 -15.11
CA LEU A 123 -7.34 -1.18 -13.68
C LEU A 123 -5.88 -0.94 -13.30
N ILE A 124 -4.93 -1.41 -14.13
CA ILE A 124 -3.51 -1.19 -13.91
C ILE A 124 -3.15 0.30 -13.89
N LYS A 125 -3.73 1.13 -14.77
CA LYS A 125 -3.50 2.59 -14.72
C LYS A 125 -4.07 3.21 -13.45
N VAL A 126 -5.26 2.81 -13.04
CA VAL A 126 -5.88 3.28 -11.79
C VAL A 126 -5.03 2.89 -10.58
N ILE A 127 -4.53 1.65 -10.54
CA ILE A 127 -3.61 1.18 -9.50
C ILE A 127 -2.34 2.03 -9.50
N ILE A 128 -1.69 2.23 -10.65
CA ILE A 128 -0.46 3.03 -10.75
C ILE A 128 -0.71 4.46 -10.27
N VAL A 129 -1.77 5.12 -10.73
CA VAL A 129 -2.12 6.48 -10.30
C VAL A 129 -2.39 6.53 -8.79
N SER A 130 -3.08 5.53 -8.24
CA SER A 130 -3.32 5.41 -6.80
C SER A 130 -2.03 5.22 -6.00
N GLN A 131 -1.08 4.41 -6.50
CA GLN A 131 0.24 4.23 -5.89
C GLN A 131 1.07 5.51 -5.97
N VAL A 132 1.02 6.24 -7.08
CA VAL A 132 1.65 7.55 -7.22
C VAL A 132 1.08 8.54 -6.21
N ALA A 133 -0.25 8.63 -6.11
CA ALA A 133 -0.90 9.48 -5.12
C ALA A 133 -0.51 9.09 -3.67
N ASN A 134 -0.45 7.79 -3.37
CA ASN A 134 0.04 7.30 -2.09
C ASN A 134 1.49 7.72 -1.82
N GLY A 135 2.38 7.57 -2.81
CA GLY A 135 3.77 8.01 -2.75
C GLY A 135 3.90 9.51 -2.47
N VAL A 136 3.00 10.33 -3.01
CA VAL A 136 2.95 11.77 -2.73
C VAL A 136 2.49 12.11 -1.32
N LEU A 137 1.62 11.29 -0.73
CA LEU A 137 1.11 11.49 0.63
C LEU A 137 2.09 11.04 1.71
N ILE A 138 2.92 10.01 1.46
CA ILE A 138 3.87 9.48 2.45
C ILE A 138 4.78 10.56 3.05
N PRO A 139 5.45 11.43 2.26
CA PRO A 139 6.32 12.46 2.82
C PRO A 139 5.59 13.46 3.72
N PHE A 140 4.34 13.81 3.37
CA PHE A 140 3.51 14.68 4.19
C PHE A 140 3.23 14.04 5.55
N VAL A 141 2.77 12.78 5.55
CA VAL A 141 2.51 12.02 6.78
C VAL A 141 3.78 11.87 7.61
N LEU A 142 4.91 11.53 6.99
CA LEU A 142 6.21 11.42 7.66
C LEU A 142 6.64 12.72 8.31
N PHE A 143 6.46 13.87 7.65
CA PHE A 143 6.79 15.17 8.23
C PHE A 143 5.99 15.43 9.52
N PHE A 144 4.67 15.21 9.52
CA PHE A 144 3.85 15.37 10.73
C PHE A 144 4.23 14.37 11.80
N MET A 145 4.45 13.11 11.44
CA MET A 145 4.86 12.06 12.36
C MET A 145 6.20 12.40 13.03
N LEU A 146 7.20 12.83 12.26
CA LEU A 146 8.52 13.22 12.79
C LEU A 146 8.44 14.49 13.64
N ARG A 147 7.57 15.44 13.30
CA ARG A 147 7.32 16.61 14.13
C ARG A 147 6.69 16.22 15.47
N LEU A 148 5.76 15.26 15.47
CA LEU A 148 5.08 14.78 16.67
C LEU A 148 6.03 14.00 17.59
N ILE A 149 6.81 13.08 17.03
CA ILE A 149 7.74 12.24 17.79
C ILE A 149 8.90 13.07 18.37
N ASN A 150 9.26 14.18 17.72
CA ASN A 150 10.28 15.10 18.23
C ASN A 150 9.76 16.10 19.29
N ARG A 151 8.45 16.18 19.55
CA ARG A 151 7.92 17.07 20.58
C ARG A 151 8.15 16.49 21.98
N GLU A 152 8.94 17.21 22.76
CA GLU A 152 9.23 16.87 24.17
C GLU A 152 7.95 16.87 25.03
N ASP A 153 7.00 17.76 24.73
CA ASP A 153 5.71 17.85 25.42
C ASP A 153 4.83 16.58 25.27
N LEU A 154 5.04 15.80 24.20
CA LEU A 154 4.20 14.64 23.87
C LEU A 154 4.90 13.30 24.10
N MET A 155 6.21 13.21 23.84
CA MET A 155 6.99 11.97 23.95
C MET A 155 7.84 11.84 25.22
N GLY A 156 8.07 12.94 25.95
CA GLY A 156 8.86 12.94 27.18
C GLY A 156 10.21 12.21 27.02
N THR A 157 10.42 11.15 27.79
CA THR A 157 11.67 10.36 27.84
C THR A 157 11.87 9.40 26.66
N TYR A 158 10.85 9.15 25.82
CA TYR A 158 10.93 8.23 24.66
C TYR A 158 11.32 8.92 23.35
N ARG A 159 11.90 10.11 23.44
CA ARG A 159 12.32 10.91 22.29
C ARG A 159 13.25 10.13 21.37
N ASN A 160 13.07 10.36 20.07
CA ASN A 160 13.97 9.83 19.06
C ASN A 160 15.41 10.36 19.28
N SER A 161 16.42 9.48 19.21
CA SER A 161 17.82 9.90 19.38
C SER A 161 18.23 10.84 18.25
N ARG A 162 19.23 11.71 18.49
CA ARG A 162 19.73 12.64 17.46
C ARG A 162 20.12 11.93 16.16
N VAL A 163 20.65 10.72 16.25
CA VAL A 163 21.02 9.87 15.10
C VAL A 163 19.78 9.39 14.35
N ALA A 164 18.76 8.89 15.06
CA ALA A 164 17.52 8.44 14.43
C ALA A 164 16.73 9.60 13.83
N ASN A 165 16.84 10.80 14.39
CA ASN A 165 16.23 12.00 13.83
C ASN A 165 16.92 12.43 12.53
N VAL A 166 18.26 12.38 12.47
CA VAL A 166 19.02 12.68 11.24
C VAL A 166 18.69 11.68 10.14
N ILE A 167 18.63 10.39 10.44
CA ILE A 167 18.25 9.35 9.48
C ILE A 167 16.81 9.56 9.01
N ALA A 168 15.87 9.81 9.91
CA ALA A 168 14.47 9.97 9.53
C ALA A 168 14.23 11.25 8.71
N TRP A 169 14.92 12.35 9.03
CA TRP A 169 14.88 13.57 8.23
C TRP A 169 15.54 13.40 6.87
N SER A 170 16.67 12.68 6.79
CA SER A 170 17.32 12.43 5.49
C SER A 170 16.47 11.53 4.61
N THR A 171 15.89 10.44 5.14
CA THR A 171 14.94 9.60 4.41
C THR A 171 13.71 10.37 3.97
N SER A 172 13.16 11.24 4.84
CA SER A 172 12.02 12.08 4.47
C SER A 172 12.40 13.07 3.36
N ALA A 173 13.57 13.72 3.44
CA ALA A 173 14.04 14.64 2.41
C ALA A 173 14.24 13.92 1.06
N VAL A 174 14.82 12.72 1.06
CA VAL A 174 14.98 11.90 -0.15
C VAL A 174 13.61 11.50 -0.71
N MET A 175 12.67 11.08 0.13
CA MET A 175 11.31 10.74 -0.29
C MET A 175 10.58 11.96 -0.88
N ILE A 176 10.70 13.15 -0.27
CA ILE A 176 10.15 14.40 -0.82
C ILE A 176 10.77 14.70 -2.18
N ALA A 177 12.10 14.61 -2.30
CA ALA A 177 12.79 14.89 -3.55
C ALA A 177 12.37 13.93 -4.67
N LEU A 178 12.29 12.63 -4.39
CA LEU A 178 11.83 11.61 -5.35
C LEU A 178 10.36 11.82 -5.74
N THR A 179 9.52 12.19 -4.78
CA THR A 179 8.11 12.52 -5.01
C THR A 179 7.98 13.72 -5.93
N ILE A 180 8.72 14.81 -5.65
CA ILE A 180 8.73 16.01 -6.49
C ILE A 180 9.23 15.66 -7.89
N ALA A 181 10.31 14.87 -8.00
CA ALA A 181 10.82 14.42 -9.29
C ALA A 181 9.77 13.62 -10.07
N LEU A 182 9.05 12.72 -9.41
CA LEU A 182 7.99 11.91 -10.04
C LEU A 182 6.80 12.78 -10.48
N VAL A 183 6.35 13.71 -9.65
CA VAL A 183 5.29 14.66 -10.01
C VAL A 183 5.73 15.54 -11.18
N TRP A 184 6.99 16.00 -11.16
CA TRP A 184 7.56 16.82 -12.22
C TRP A 184 7.64 16.04 -13.54
N THR A 185 8.13 14.80 -13.54
CA THR A 185 8.18 13.98 -14.75
C THR A 185 6.80 13.56 -15.24
N SER A 186 5.82 13.41 -14.34
CA SER A 186 4.43 13.12 -14.70
C SER A 186 3.68 14.33 -15.27
N ILE A 187 4.09 15.56 -14.98
CA ILE A 187 3.46 16.80 -15.49
C ILE A 187 4.23 17.36 -16.70
N ALA A 188 5.55 17.23 -16.72
CA ALA A 188 6.43 17.72 -17.79
C ALA A 188 6.63 16.71 -18.93
N GLY A 189 6.02 15.52 -18.86
CA GLY A 189 6.06 14.46 -19.86
C GLY A 189 4.70 14.18 -20.48
#